data_AF-A0A246T6T5-F1
#
_entry.id   AF-A0A246T6T5-F1
#
_cell.length_a   1.000
_cell.length_b   1.000
_cell.length_c   1.000
_cell.angle_alpha   90.00
_cell.angle_beta   90.00
_cell.angle_gamma   90.00
#
_symmetry.space_group_name_H-M   'P 1'
#
loop_
_entity.id
_entity.type
_entity.pdbx_description
1 polymer ?
#
loop_
_entity_poly.entity_id
_entity_poly.type
_entity_poly.pdbx_seq_one_letter_code
_entity_poly.pdbx_strand_id
1 'polypeptide(L)'
;MESVIEEIYRTQSRRVLATLIRLLGDFDRAEEALQDAFAAAARTWPADGIPVNPFAWLVSTGRFKAIDTIRRRARFDASQQHIEDSLYSVDEMEVGDMEAIEDDMLRLIFTCCHPAIPAHAQTAMALREICGLTTEEIAHAFLIPAPTVAQRIVRAKGRIRTAKIPYEVPGREALPERLDRVLHVIYLVFNEGYSASSGEEIVRADLTAEAIRLARLVLTLLPHPDVSGLLALMLLQDSRRNARRGEEGSLVLLVDQDRSLWDRAKITEGLELLTQAMRTGEIGTYTVQAAIAAEHAKVSSAEETDWRRIAFYYDLLLAGQPSPIVELNRAVAIAMADGPAKGLDLIDAILGRRELQAYHLAHSARADFLRRLGRREEAISAYETALSLCRQEPEQAFLRKRISDLAAAPERQ
;
A
#
# COMPACT_ATOMS: atom_id res chain seq x y z
N MET A 1 -26.79 -4.78 7.87
CA MET A 1 -26.79 -4.77 6.38
C MET A 1 -25.89 -3.67 5.87
N GLU A 2 -26.11 -2.41 6.26
CA GLU A 2 -25.26 -1.28 5.87
C GLU A 2 -23.76 -1.52 6.15
N SER A 3 -23.41 -1.98 7.37
CA SER A 3 -22.03 -2.36 7.72
C SER A 3 -21.43 -3.45 6.83
N VAL A 4 -22.24 -4.41 6.39
CA VAL A 4 -21.79 -5.52 5.52
C VAL A 4 -21.55 -5.03 4.10
N ILE A 5 -22.39 -4.12 3.62
CA ILE A 5 -22.20 -3.48 2.30
C ILE A 5 -20.95 -2.60 2.31
N GLU A 6 -20.71 -1.87 3.41
CA GLU A 6 -19.50 -1.09 3.61
C GLU A 6 -18.26 -1.98 3.60
N GLU A 7 -18.29 -3.11 4.31
CA GLU A 7 -17.20 -4.10 4.30
C GLU A 7 -16.95 -4.66 2.89
N ILE A 8 -18.01 -5.04 2.16
CA ILE A 8 -17.90 -5.51 0.76
C ILE A 8 -17.37 -4.39 -0.15
N TYR A 9 -17.76 -3.14 0.07
CA TYR A 9 -17.23 -2.00 -0.68
C TYR A 9 -15.73 -1.85 -0.41
N ARG A 10 -15.30 -1.88 0.84
CA ARG A 10 -13.89 -1.74 1.23
C ARG A 10 -13.03 -2.88 0.68
N THR A 11 -13.56 -4.10 0.64
CA THR A 11 -12.79 -5.30 0.24
C THR A 11 -12.87 -5.63 -1.25
N GLN A 12 -13.96 -5.31 -1.95
CA GLN A 12 -14.20 -5.78 -3.33
C GLN A 12 -14.27 -4.66 -4.39
N SER A 13 -14.50 -3.40 -4.00
CA SER A 13 -14.76 -2.32 -4.96
C SER A 13 -13.67 -2.17 -6.03
N ARG A 14 -12.39 -2.34 -5.67
CA ARG A 14 -11.26 -2.18 -6.59
C ARG A 14 -11.18 -3.31 -7.62
N ARG A 15 -11.45 -4.54 -7.20
CA ARG A 15 -11.54 -5.70 -8.11
C ARG A 15 -12.71 -5.56 -9.08
N VAL A 16 -13.86 -5.12 -8.57
CA VAL A 16 -15.05 -4.85 -9.41
C VAL A 16 -14.75 -3.74 -10.41
N LEU A 17 -14.10 -2.66 -9.97
CA LEU A 17 -13.69 -1.54 -10.84
C LEU A 17 -12.76 -2.00 -11.96
N ALA A 18 -11.71 -2.78 -11.65
CA ALA A 18 -10.78 -3.30 -12.64
C ALA A 18 -11.51 -4.12 -13.72
N THR A 19 -12.43 -5.00 -13.29
CA THR A 19 -13.26 -5.79 -14.20
C THR A 19 -14.16 -4.91 -15.08
N LEU A 20 -14.81 -3.89 -14.48
CA LEU A 20 -15.65 -2.95 -15.21
C LEU A 20 -14.84 -2.10 -16.20
N ILE A 21 -13.59 -1.73 -15.89
CA ILE A 21 -12.70 -1.02 -16.83
C ILE A 21 -12.44 -1.90 -18.06
N ARG A 22 -12.11 -3.19 -17.87
CA ARG A 22 -11.93 -4.12 -18.99
C ARG A 22 -13.18 -4.22 -19.85
N LEU A 23 -14.34 -4.38 -19.22
CA LEU A 23 -15.62 -4.60 -19.92
C LEU A 23 -16.14 -3.35 -20.64
N LEU A 24 -15.91 -2.15 -20.09
CA LEU A 24 -16.45 -0.90 -20.60
C LEU A 24 -15.43 -0.09 -21.41
N GLY A 25 -14.15 -0.44 -21.33
CA GLY A 25 -13.04 0.18 -22.05
C GLY A 25 -12.72 1.62 -21.59
N ASP A 26 -13.27 2.07 -20.48
CA ASP A 26 -13.13 3.45 -20.02
C ASP A 26 -13.24 3.57 -18.49
N PHE A 27 -12.29 4.28 -17.88
CA PHE A 27 -12.21 4.47 -16.44
C PHE A 27 -13.40 5.24 -15.86
N ASP A 28 -13.84 6.31 -16.54
CA ASP A 28 -14.89 7.18 -16.02
C ASP A 28 -16.23 6.43 -16.06
N ARG A 29 -16.49 5.71 -17.16
CA ARG A 29 -17.68 4.85 -17.25
C ARG A 29 -17.68 3.72 -16.23
N ALA A 30 -16.52 3.13 -15.96
CA ALA A 30 -16.40 2.07 -14.97
C ALA A 30 -16.61 2.59 -13.54
N GLU A 31 -16.14 3.79 -13.21
CA GLU A 31 -16.37 4.42 -11.91
C GLU A 31 -17.85 4.75 -11.69
N GLU A 32 -18.52 5.31 -12.71
CA GLU A 32 -19.98 5.52 -12.69
C GLU A 32 -20.72 4.18 -12.49
N ALA A 33 -20.38 3.15 -13.27
CA ALA A 33 -21.00 1.82 -13.20
C ALA A 33 -20.83 1.14 -11.83
N LEU A 34 -19.65 1.29 -11.22
CA LEU A 34 -19.36 0.79 -9.88
C LEU A 34 -20.28 1.43 -8.84
N GLN A 35 -20.37 2.77 -8.84
CA GLN A 35 -21.23 3.51 -7.91
C GLN A 35 -22.70 3.09 -8.07
N ASP A 36 -23.14 2.96 -9.32
CA ASP A 36 -24.49 2.52 -9.68
C ASP A 36 -24.81 1.10 -9.21
N ALA A 37 -23.83 0.19 -9.27
CA ALA A 37 -23.95 -1.17 -8.76
C ALA A 37 -24.07 -1.22 -7.23
N PHE A 38 -23.23 -0.49 -6.52
CA PHE A 38 -23.31 -0.41 -5.05
C PHE A 38 -24.57 0.31 -4.57
N ALA A 39 -25.03 1.34 -5.29
CA ALA A 39 -26.32 1.98 -5.02
C ALA A 39 -27.49 1.00 -5.22
N ALA A 40 -27.40 0.08 -6.20
CA ALA A 40 -28.38 -0.98 -6.37
C ALA A 40 -28.31 -2.02 -5.25
N ALA A 41 -27.12 -2.45 -4.84
CA ALA A 41 -26.91 -3.35 -3.72
C ALA A 41 -27.54 -2.80 -2.44
N ALA A 42 -27.28 -1.52 -2.11
CA ALA A 42 -27.82 -0.83 -0.95
C ALA A 42 -29.36 -0.78 -0.93
N ARG A 43 -30.02 -0.79 -2.10
CA ARG A 43 -31.48 -0.81 -2.21
C ARG A 43 -32.07 -2.22 -2.16
N THR A 44 -31.39 -3.22 -2.72
CA THR A 44 -31.97 -4.55 -2.98
C THR A 44 -31.58 -5.58 -1.92
N TRP A 45 -30.31 -5.63 -1.51
CA TRP A 45 -29.83 -6.64 -0.55
C TRP A 45 -30.51 -6.60 0.83
N PRO A 46 -30.96 -5.45 1.38
CA PRO A 46 -31.73 -5.45 2.63
C PRO A 46 -33.02 -6.28 2.57
N ALA A 47 -33.66 -6.37 1.41
CA ALA A 47 -34.90 -7.11 1.22
C ALA A 47 -34.65 -8.53 0.70
N ASP A 48 -33.77 -8.67 -0.29
CA ASP A 48 -33.57 -9.93 -1.04
C ASP A 48 -32.45 -10.80 -0.46
N GLY A 49 -31.69 -10.27 0.50
CA GLY A 49 -30.46 -10.86 1.00
C GLY A 49 -29.25 -10.59 0.10
N ILE A 50 -28.07 -10.93 0.61
CA ILE A 50 -26.81 -10.78 -0.13
C ILE A 50 -26.66 -11.99 -1.07
N PRO A 51 -26.35 -11.76 -2.37
CA PRO A 51 -26.07 -12.85 -3.30
C PRO A 51 -24.92 -13.75 -2.83
N VAL A 52 -24.94 -15.03 -3.19
CA VAL A 52 -23.86 -15.98 -2.86
C VAL A 52 -22.50 -15.51 -3.37
N ASN A 53 -22.48 -14.84 -4.53
CA ASN A 53 -21.29 -14.18 -5.08
C ASN A 53 -21.57 -12.68 -5.28
N PRO A 54 -21.30 -11.83 -4.26
CA PRO A 54 -21.51 -10.39 -4.36
C PRO A 54 -20.68 -9.74 -5.47
N PHE A 55 -19.44 -10.21 -5.68
CA PHE A 55 -18.54 -9.70 -6.69
C PHE A 55 -19.12 -9.84 -8.10
N ALA A 56 -19.53 -11.05 -8.49
CA ALA A 56 -20.10 -11.31 -9.82
C ALA A 56 -21.41 -10.53 -10.03
N TRP A 57 -22.22 -10.40 -8.97
CA TRP A 57 -23.45 -9.61 -9.01
C TRP A 57 -23.16 -8.11 -9.23
N LEU A 58 -22.16 -7.55 -8.55
CA LEU A 58 -21.76 -6.14 -8.68
C LEU A 58 -21.22 -5.85 -10.08
N VAL A 59 -20.34 -6.70 -10.63
CA VAL A 59 -19.83 -6.58 -12.00
C VAL A 59 -20.97 -6.61 -13.02
N SER A 60 -21.86 -7.59 -12.90
CA SER A 60 -22.99 -7.75 -13.82
C SER A 60 -23.93 -6.54 -13.76
N THR A 61 -24.31 -6.13 -12.54
CA THR A 61 -25.20 -4.98 -12.32
C THR A 61 -24.60 -3.69 -12.84
N GLY A 62 -23.31 -3.44 -12.56
CA GLY A 62 -22.59 -2.28 -13.07
C GLY A 62 -22.56 -2.25 -14.60
N ARG A 63 -22.22 -3.39 -15.24
CA ARG A 63 -22.23 -3.53 -16.70
C ARG A 63 -23.61 -3.20 -17.29
N PHE A 64 -24.68 -3.78 -16.75
CA PHE A 64 -26.04 -3.54 -17.25
C PHE A 64 -26.45 -2.07 -17.09
N LYS A 65 -26.19 -1.45 -15.94
CA LYS A 65 -26.50 -0.02 -15.72
C LYS A 65 -25.72 0.91 -16.65
N ALA A 66 -24.45 0.60 -16.92
CA ALA A 66 -23.64 1.34 -17.88
C ALA A 66 -24.23 1.26 -19.30
N ILE A 67 -24.60 0.05 -19.74
CA ILE A 67 -25.23 -0.19 -21.05
C ILE A 67 -26.56 0.57 -21.15
N ASP A 68 -27.40 0.53 -20.11
CA ASP A 68 -28.68 1.24 -20.09
C ASP A 68 -28.50 2.76 -20.17
N THR A 69 -27.48 3.30 -19.54
CA THR A 69 -27.14 4.73 -19.62
C THR A 69 -26.63 5.11 -21.02
N ILE A 70 -25.81 4.26 -21.65
CA ILE A 70 -25.37 4.46 -23.04
C ILE A 70 -26.57 4.43 -24.00
N ARG A 71 -27.47 3.44 -23.85
CA ARG A 71 -28.71 3.32 -24.64
C ARG A 71 -29.62 4.53 -24.48
N ARG A 72 -29.76 5.04 -23.25
CA ARG A 72 -30.54 6.26 -22.99
C ARG A 72 -29.92 7.47 -23.67
N ARG A 73 -28.61 7.70 -23.55
CA ARG A 73 -27.91 8.83 -24.19
C ARG A 73 -28.02 8.76 -25.73
N ALA A 74 -27.89 7.58 -26.33
CA ALA A 74 -28.04 7.39 -27.78
C ALA A 74 -29.46 7.68 -28.29
N ARG A 75 -30.50 7.45 -27.48
CA ARG A 75 -31.89 7.81 -27.82
C ARG A 75 -32.19 9.31 -27.74
N PHE A 76 -31.37 10.08 -27.04
CA PHE A 76 -31.52 11.54 -26.93
C PHE A 76 -30.75 12.31 -28.03
N ASP A 77 -29.73 11.71 -28.65
CA ASP A 77 -28.99 12.27 -29.80
C ASP A 77 -29.38 11.54 -31.10
N ALA A 78 -30.39 12.06 -31.82
CA ALA A 78 -30.94 11.46 -33.04
C ALA A 78 -29.94 11.36 -34.22
N SER A 79 -28.72 11.90 -34.10
CA SER A 79 -27.67 11.85 -35.13
C SER A 79 -26.69 10.66 -35.00
N GLN A 80 -26.85 9.79 -33.98
CA GLN A 80 -25.93 8.66 -33.73
C GLN A 80 -26.57 7.26 -33.89
N GLN A 81 -27.50 7.09 -34.84
CA GLN A 81 -28.07 5.77 -35.18
C GLN A 81 -27.02 4.73 -35.64
N HIS A 82 -25.82 5.15 -36.02
CA HIS A 82 -24.74 4.24 -36.45
C HIS A 82 -23.99 3.51 -35.32
N ILE A 83 -24.27 3.80 -34.03
CA ILE A 83 -23.61 3.12 -32.91
C ILE A 83 -24.31 1.80 -32.55
N GLU A 84 -25.57 1.62 -32.96
CA GLU A 84 -26.36 0.42 -32.64
C GLU A 84 -25.74 -0.87 -33.24
N ASP A 85 -25.11 -0.81 -34.42
CA ASP A 85 -24.57 -1.99 -35.11
C ASP A 85 -23.29 -2.59 -34.49
N SER A 86 -22.47 -1.80 -33.78
CA SER A 86 -21.24 -2.30 -33.13
C SER A 86 -21.52 -3.08 -31.83
N LEU A 87 -22.68 -2.85 -31.21
CA LEU A 87 -23.06 -3.42 -29.92
C LEU A 87 -23.67 -4.82 -30.00
N TYR A 88 -24.06 -5.30 -31.20
CA TYR A 88 -24.63 -6.64 -31.40
C TYR A 88 -23.62 -7.78 -31.28
N SER A 89 -22.33 -7.50 -31.10
CA SER A 89 -21.27 -8.53 -31.02
C SER A 89 -20.85 -8.93 -29.58
N VAL A 90 -21.50 -8.41 -28.53
CA VAL A 90 -21.02 -8.53 -27.14
C VAL A 90 -21.94 -9.40 -26.24
N ASP A 91 -22.90 -10.11 -26.84
CA ASP A 91 -23.92 -10.89 -26.10
C ASP A 91 -23.43 -12.28 -25.66
N GLU A 92 -22.24 -12.72 -26.09
CA GLU A 92 -21.73 -14.10 -25.86
C GLU A 92 -20.40 -14.18 -25.08
N MET A 93 -20.09 -13.24 -24.19
CA MET A 93 -19.10 -13.52 -23.14
C MET A 93 -19.84 -13.95 -21.88
N GLU A 94 -20.01 -15.27 -21.74
CA GLU A 94 -20.32 -15.90 -20.46
C GLU A 94 -19.39 -15.31 -19.40
N VAL A 95 -19.93 -14.97 -18.23
CA VAL A 95 -19.19 -14.59 -17.01
C VAL A 95 -18.37 -15.79 -16.47
N GLY A 96 -18.09 -16.78 -17.31
CA GLY A 96 -17.60 -18.12 -16.99
C GLY A 96 -16.10 -18.21 -16.77
N ASP A 97 -15.30 -17.26 -17.24
CA ASP A 97 -13.84 -17.26 -17.01
C ASP A 97 -13.50 -16.44 -15.75
N MET A 98 -13.85 -16.99 -14.59
CA MET A 98 -13.49 -16.42 -13.29
C MET A 98 -11.96 -16.26 -13.14
N GLU A 99 -11.17 -17.15 -13.75
CA GLU A 99 -9.71 -17.05 -13.82
C GLU A 99 -9.22 -15.84 -14.64
N ALA A 100 -9.87 -15.50 -15.76
CA ALA A 100 -9.51 -14.30 -16.54
C ALA A 100 -9.88 -12.98 -15.81
N ILE A 101 -10.85 -13.05 -14.88
CA ILE A 101 -11.29 -11.92 -14.05
C ILE A 101 -10.32 -11.68 -12.86
N GLU A 102 -9.57 -12.70 -12.41
CA GLU A 102 -8.59 -12.54 -11.31
C GLU A 102 -7.35 -11.72 -11.70
N ASP A 103 -7.08 -11.61 -13.01
CA ASP A 103 -5.94 -10.86 -13.55
C ASP A 103 -6.28 -9.39 -13.87
N ASP A 104 -7.53 -8.96 -13.73
CA ASP A 104 -7.94 -7.58 -14.08
C ASP A 104 -7.20 -6.54 -13.23
N MET A 105 -6.91 -6.84 -11.96
CA MET A 105 -6.07 -5.98 -11.12
C MET A 105 -4.63 -5.88 -11.64
N LEU A 106 -4.05 -6.97 -12.12
CA LEU A 106 -2.70 -6.96 -12.69
C LEU A 106 -2.69 -6.19 -14.02
N ARG A 107 -3.69 -6.38 -14.87
CA ARG A 107 -3.89 -5.60 -16.11
C ARG A 107 -3.97 -4.11 -15.80
N LEU A 108 -4.76 -3.72 -14.79
CA LEU A 108 -4.86 -2.33 -14.34
C LEU A 108 -3.50 -1.76 -13.95
N ILE A 109 -2.70 -2.50 -13.18
CA ILE A 109 -1.35 -2.07 -12.79
C ILE A 109 -0.47 -1.85 -14.03
N PHE A 110 -0.44 -2.80 -14.97
CA PHE A 110 0.36 -2.67 -16.19
C PHE A 110 -0.11 -1.54 -17.11
N THR A 111 -1.41 -1.28 -17.20
CA THR A 111 -1.97 -0.15 -17.93
C THR A 111 -1.58 1.17 -17.28
N CYS A 112 -1.70 1.28 -15.95
CA CYS A 112 -1.29 2.46 -15.19
C CYS A 112 0.23 2.69 -15.23
N CYS A 113 1.04 1.63 -15.35
CA CYS A 113 2.49 1.70 -15.44
C CYS A 113 3.02 1.81 -16.88
N HIS A 114 2.16 2.08 -17.87
CA HIS A 114 2.59 2.19 -19.27
C HIS A 114 3.56 3.38 -19.47
N PRO A 115 4.67 3.23 -20.24
CA PRO A 115 5.69 4.27 -20.42
C PRO A 115 5.17 5.61 -20.98
N ALA A 116 4.08 5.59 -21.74
CA ALA A 116 3.40 6.79 -22.24
C ALA A 116 2.83 7.71 -21.13
N ILE A 117 2.68 7.19 -19.90
CA ILE A 117 2.16 7.93 -18.75
C ILE A 117 3.35 8.44 -17.92
N PRO A 118 3.41 9.74 -17.57
CA PRO A 118 4.51 10.28 -16.76
C PRO A 118 4.56 9.61 -15.38
N ALA A 119 5.76 9.34 -14.85
CA ALA A 119 5.95 8.59 -13.60
C ALA A 119 5.09 9.11 -12.42
N HIS A 120 5.04 10.43 -12.22
CA HIS A 120 4.23 11.02 -11.14
C HIS A 120 2.72 10.81 -11.31
N ALA A 121 2.26 10.63 -12.55
CA ALA A 121 0.87 10.29 -12.85
C ALA A 121 0.61 8.79 -12.68
N GLN A 122 1.59 7.92 -12.99
CA GLN A 122 1.48 6.48 -12.72
C GLN A 122 1.25 6.20 -11.23
N THR A 123 2.02 6.86 -10.35
CA THR A 123 1.87 6.71 -8.90
C THR A 123 0.51 7.22 -8.40
N ALA A 124 0.07 8.40 -8.88
CA ALA A 124 -1.24 8.94 -8.51
C ALA A 124 -2.39 8.05 -9.01
N MET A 125 -2.31 7.51 -10.22
CA MET A 125 -3.25 6.54 -10.76
C MET A 125 -3.29 5.27 -9.90
N ALA A 126 -2.14 4.76 -9.48
CA ALA A 126 -2.09 3.59 -8.62
C ALA A 126 -2.75 3.82 -7.25
N LEU A 127 -2.39 4.91 -6.57
CA LEU A 127 -2.99 5.23 -5.27
C LEU A 127 -4.51 5.44 -5.38
N ARG A 128 -5.00 6.04 -6.48
CA ARG A 128 -6.44 6.29 -6.68
C ARG A 128 -7.20 5.03 -7.09
N GLU A 129 -6.77 4.40 -8.17
CA GLU A 129 -7.56 3.37 -8.85
C GLU A 129 -7.37 1.99 -8.20
N ILE A 130 -6.19 1.73 -7.63
CA ILE A 130 -5.81 0.44 -7.05
C ILE A 130 -5.92 0.49 -5.53
N CYS A 131 -5.28 1.45 -4.86
CA CYS A 131 -5.31 1.55 -3.39
C CYS A 131 -6.60 2.20 -2.86
N GLY A 132 -7.33 2.92 -3.72
CA GLY A 132 -8.60 3.54 -3.38
C GLY A 132 -8.51 4.82 -2.55
N LEU A 133 -7.36 5.48 -2.53
CA LEU A 133 -7.21 6.77 -1.85
C LEU A 133 -8.02 7.85 -2.55
N THR A 134 -8.54 8.77 -1.75
CA THR A 134 -9.13 10.02 -2.21
C THR A 134 -8.07 10.93 -2.84
N THR A 135 -8.51 11.87 -3.67
CA THR A 135 -7.61 12.86 -4.28
C THR A 135 -6.89 13.68 -3.20
N GLU A 136 -7.58 13.95 -2.10
CA GLU A 136 -7.13 14.69 -0.93
C GLU A 136 -6.05 13.94 -0.17
N GLU A 137 -6.25 12.63 0.08
CA GLU A 137 -5.23 11.77 0.71
C GLU A 137 -3.97 11.68 -0.14
N ILE A 138 -4.13 11.51 -1.46
CA ILE A 138 -3.00 11.48 -2.40
C ILE A 138 -2.27 12.83 -2.43
N ALA A 139 -3.01 13.93 -2.47
CA ALA A 139 -2.46 15.28 -2.46
C ALA A 139 -1.65 15.56 -1.21
N HIS A 140 -2.17 15.12 -0.06
CA HIS A 140 -1.46 15.16 1.19
C HIS A 140 -0.17 14.33 1.16
N ALA A 141 -0.24 13.08 0.68
CA ALA A 141 0.93 12.21 0.58
C ALA A 141 2.05 12.79 -0.32
N PHE A 142 1.69 13.55 -1.36
CA PHE A 142 2.64 14.21 -2.25
C PHE A 142 2.97 15.66 -1.87
N LEU A 143 2.36 16.21 -0.82
CA LEU A 143 2.50 17.62 -0.42
C LEU A 143 2.21 18.61 -1.57
N ILE A 144 1.17 18.34 -2.35
CA ILE A 144 0.72 19.20 -3.45
C ILE A 144 -0.78 19.49 -3.33
N PRO A 145 -1.32 20.53 -3.98
CA PRO A 145 -2.75 20.82 -3.92
C PRO A 145 -3.61 19.71 -4.55
N ALA A 146 -4.76 19.39 -3.94
CA ALA A 146 -5.71 18.39 -4.46
C ALA A 146 -6.14 18.61 -5.92
N PRO A 147 -6.38 19.86 -6.40
CA PRO A 147 -6.66 20.11 -7.82
C PRO A 147 -5.51 19.66 -8.74
N THR A 148 -4.26 19.71 -8.28
CA THR A 148 -3.10 19.25 -9.05
C THR A 148 -3.12 17.73 -9.22
N VAL A 149 -3.47 16.99 -8.17
CA VAL A 149 -3.63 15.53 -8.24
C VAL A 149 -4.79 15.16 -9.16
N ALA A 150 -5.95 15.80 -9.00
CA ALA A 150 -7.11 15.55 -9.86
C ALA A 150 -6.76 15.73 -11.34
N GLN A 151 -6.11 16.85 -11.69
CA GLN A 151 -5.69 17.10 -13.07
C GLN A 151 -4.66 16.07 -13.57
N ARG A 152 -3.74 15.59 -12.72
CA ARG A 152 -2.78 14.54 -13.09
C ARG A 152 -3.50 13.24 -13.45
N ILE A 153 -4.47 12.81 -12.64
CA ILE A 153 -5.26 11.60 -12.87
C ILE A 153 -6.08 11.73 -14.15
N VAL A 154 -6.79 12.85 -14.34
CA VAL A 154 -7.58 13.10 -15.55
C VAL A 154 -6.71 13.07 -16.81
N ARG A 155 -5.54 13.71 -16.78
CA ARG A 155 -4.60 13.69 -17.92
C ARG A 155 -4.05 12.29 -18.19
N ALA A 156 -3.82 11.49 -17.15
CA ALA A 156 -3.38 10.10 -17.28
C ALA A 156 -4.45 9.23 -17.96
N LYS A 157 -5.70 9.28 -17.47
CA LYS A 157 -6.86 8.62 -18.09
C LYS A 157 -7.02 9.06 -19.56
N GLY A 158 -6.89 10.36 -19.83
CA GLY A 158 -6.93 10.91 -21.19
C GLY A 158 -5.81 10.38 -22.10
N ARG A 159 -4.59 10.19 -21.58
CA ARG A 159 -3.48 9.57 -22.33
C ARG A 159 -3.73 8.10 -22.63
N ILE A 160 -4.25 7.34 -21.66
CA ILE A 160 -4.64 5.93 -21.87
C ILE A 160 -5.63 5.83 -23.03
N ARG A 161 -6.67 6.68 -23.02
CA ARG A 161 -7.69 6.74 -24.08
C ARG A 161 -7.09 7.15 -25.43
N THR A 162 -6.32 8.23 -25.46
CA THR A 162 -5.77 8.80 -26.72
C THR A 162 -4.74 7.88 -27.36
N ALA A 163 -3.86 7.29 -26.56
CA ALA A 163 -2.83 6.37 -27.04
C ALA A 163 -3.35 4.94 -27.25
N LYS A 164 -4.65 4.68 -26.98
CA LYS A 164 -5.29 3.36 -27.11
C LYS A 164 -4.48 2.26 -26.41
N ILE A 165 -4.03 2.55 -25.19
CA ILE A 165 -3.23 1.60 -24.41
C ILE A 165 -4.11 0.39 -24.10
N PRO A 166 -3.71 -0.83 -24.49
CA PRO A 166 -4.53 -2.01 -24.27
C PRO A 166 -4.62 -2.34 -22.77
N TYR A 167 -5.80 -2.81 -22.36
CA TYR A 167 -6.06 -3.29 -21.01
C TYR A 167 -5.66 -4.77 -20.90
N GLU A 168 -4.36 -5.02 -20.87
CA GLU A 168 -3.79 -6.36 -20.85
C GLU A 168 -2.49 -6.41 -20.06
N VAL A 169 -2.14 -7.63 -19.61
CA VAL A 169 -0.77 -7.92 -19.21
C VAL A 169 0.05 -7.97 -20.49
N PRO A 170 1.09 -7.14 -20.64
CA PRO A 170 1.85 -7.08 -21.88
C PRO A 170 2.60 -8.39 -22.12
N GLY A 171 2.94 -8.65 -23.38
CA GLY A 171 3.78 -9.79 -23.75
C GLY A 171 5.14 -9.77 -23.01
N ARG A 172 5.75 -10.95 -22.85
CA ARG A 172 6.95 -11.15 -22.03
C ARG A 172 8.10 -10.18 -22.34
N GLU A 173 8.26 -9.78 -23.59
CA GLU A 173 9.31 -8.86 -24.03
C GLU A 173 9.15 -7.43 -23.50
N ALA A 174 7.91 -7.00 -23.22
CA ALA A 174 7.58 -5.67 -22.72
C ALA A 174 7.41 -5.62 -21.19
N LEU A 175 7.45 -6.76 -20.50
CA LEU A 175 7.38 -6.81 -19.03
C LEU A 175 8.57 -6.11 -18.36
N PRO A 176 9.84 -6.33 -18.77
CA PRO A 176 10.99 -5.73 -18.10
C PRO A 176 10.98 -4.19 -18.12
N GLU A 177 10.53 -3.56 -19.21
CA GLU A 177 10.48 -2.10 -19.33
C GLU A 177 9.56 -1.46 -18.27
N ARG A 178 8.53 -2.18 -17.82
CA ARG A 178 7.54 -1.69 -16.85
C ARG A 178 7.79 -2.18 -15.43
N LEU A 179 8.73 -3.10 -15.24
CA LEU A 179 8.88 -3.88 -14.02
C LEU A 179 9.06 -3.00 -12.79
N ASP A 180 10.02 -2.07 -12.82
CA ASP A 180 10.31 -1.19 -11.69
C ASP A 180 9.08 -0.41 -11.21
N ARG A 181 8.25 0.05 -12.15
CA ARG A 181 7.03 0.81 -11.85
C ARG A 181 5.94 -0.08 -11.30
N VAL A 182 5.79 -1.28 -11.85
CA VAL A 182 4.85 -2.30 -11.37
C VAL A 182 5.20 -2.71 -9.94
N LEU A 183 6.47 -3.02 -9.67
CA LEU A 183 6.96 -3.37 -8.32
C LEU A 183 6.75 -2.21 -7.34
N HIS A 184 7.01 -0.98 -7.77
CA HIS A 184 6.74 0.20 -6.94
C HIS A 184 5.26 0.34 -6.59
N VAL A 185 4.37 0.16 -7.56
CA VAL A 185 2.91 0.20 -7.33
C VAL A 185 2.47 -0.92 -6.38
N ILE A 186 2.91 -2.16 -6.60
CA ILE A 186 2.59 -3.28 -5.70
C ILE A 186 3.07 -2.98 -4.27
N TYR A 187 4.26 -2.41 -4.11
CA TYR A 187 4.77 -2.04 -2.80
C TYR A 187 3.95 -0.91 -2.14
N LEU A 188 3.43 0.04 -2.91
CA LEU A 188 2.52 1.07 -2.38
C LEU A 188 1.19 0.48 -1.92
N VAL A 189 0.61 -0.46 -2.67
CA VAL A 189 -0.59 -1.20 -2.26
C VAL A 189 -0.34 -1.93 -0.94
N PHE A 190 0.80 -2.60 -0.84
CA PHE A 190 1.20 -3.27 0.38
C PHE A 190 1.34 -2.31 1.57
N ASN A 191 2.05 -1.18 1.38
CA ASN A 191 2.27 -0.22 2.46
C ASN A 191 0.97 0.41 2.96
N GLU A 192 0.03 0.73 2.06
CA GLU A 192 -1.29 1.22 2.45
C GLU A 192 -2.09 0.18 3.24
N GLY A 193 -1.96 -1.10 2.88
CA GLY A 193 -2.53 -2.20 3.66
C GLY A 193 -1.85 -2.41 5.02
N TYR A 194 -0.54 -2.23 5.05
CA TYR A 194 0.34 -2.55 6.18
C TYR A 194 0.25 -1.52 7.32
N SER A 195 0.10 -0.25 6.97
CA SER A 195 -0.07 0.89 7.88
C SER A 195 -0.96 1.91 7.17
N ALA A 196 -2.27 1.88 7.44
CA ALA A 196 -3.20 2.74 6.73
C ALA A 196 -2.81 4.22 6.90
N SER A 197 -2.81 4.97 5.79
CA SER A 197 -2.43 6.39 5.79
C SER A 197 -3.48 7.28 6.47
N SER A 198 -4.70 6.76 6.66
CA SER A 198 -5.86 7.41 7.27
C SER A 198 -6.83 6.39 7.89
N GLY A 199 -7.64 6.85 8.86
CA GLY A 199 -8.75 6.08 9.45
C GLY A 199 -8.44 5.45 10.81
N GLU A 200 -9.42 4.72 11.36
CA GLU A 200 -9.34 4.09 12.69
C GLU A 200 -8.55 2.75 12.66
N GLU A 201 -8.41 2.14 11.48
CA GLU A 201 -7.75 0.84 11.32
C GLU A 201 -6.29 0.96 10.92
N ILE A 202 -5.40 0.42 11.76
CA ILE A 202 -3.95 0.40 11.53
C ILE A 202 -3.56 -0.46 10.30
N VAL A 203 -4.38 -1.43 9.89
CA VAL A 203 -4.02 -2.47 8.89
C VAL A 203 -5.26 -2.86 8.09
N ARG A 204 -5.21 -2.74 6.76
CA ARG A 204 -6.22 -3.25 5.82
C ARG A 204 -5.71 -4.58 5.24
N ALA A 205 -6.19 -5.70 5.81
CA ALA A 205 -5.71 -7.06 5.49
C ALA A 205 -5.76 -7.40 4.00
N ASP A 206 -6.84 -6.97 3.36
CA ASP A 206 -7.15 -7.38 1.99
C ASP A 206 -6.16 -6.76 1.00
N LEU A 207 -5.68 -5.55 1.28
CA LEU A 207 -4.67 -4.90 0.45
C LEU A 207 -3.30 -5.56 0.59
N THR A 208 -2.88 -5.98 1.79
CA THR A 208 -1.60 -6.69 1.95
C THR A 208 -1.65 -8.06 1.29
N ALA A 209 -2.74 -8.79 1.46
CA ALA A 209 -2.96 -10.09 0.82
C ALA A 209 -2.98 -9.96 -0.71
N GLU A 210 -3.67 -8.96 -1.26
CA GLU A 210 -3.73 -8.72 -2.70
C GLU A 210 -2.37 -8.32 -3.28
N ALA A 211 -1.61 -7.45 -2.60
CA ALA A 211 -0.26 -7.11 -3.04
C ALA A 211 0.68 -8.33 -3.08
N ILE A 212 0.59 -9.21 -2.08
CA ILE A 212 1.34 -10.48 -2.07
C ILE A 212 0.90 -11.37 -3.23
N ARG A 213 -0.41 -11.51 -3.48
CA ARG A 213 -0.94 -12.29 -4.61
C ARG A 213 -0.43 -11.75 -5.95
N LEU A 214 -0.47 -10.44 -6.15
CA LEU A 214 0.01 -9.78 -7.36
C LEU A 214 1.52 -9.99 -7.57
N ALA A 215 2.33 -9.87 -6.52
CA ALA A 215 3.77 -10.14 -6.63
C ALA A 215 4.08 -11.60 -7.00
N ARG A 216 3.30 -12.57 -6.48
CA ARG A 216 3.42 -14.00 -6.88
C ARG A 216 3.09 -14.21 -8.36
N LEU A 217 2.05 -13.54 -8.84
CA LEU A 217 1.65 -13.61 -10.25
C LEU A 217 2.75 -13.01 -11.14
N VAL A 218 3.28 -11.84 -10.78
CA VAL A 218 4.43 -11.24 -11.48
C VAL A 218 5.64 -12.17 -11.47
N LEU A 219 5.95 -12.82 -10.34
CA LEU A 219 7.08 -13.75 -10.24
C LEU A 219 6.91 -14.97 -11.16
N THR A 220 5.67 -15.45 -11.30
CA THR A 220 5.33 -16.57 -12.19
C THR A 220 5.47 -16.16 -13.67
N LEU A 221 5.06 -14.94 -14.01
CA LEU A 221 5.15 -14.40 -15.37
C LEU A 221 6.58 -14.05 -15.78
N LEU A 222 7.34 -13.46 -14.85
CA LEU A 222 8.71 -13.01 -15.05
C LEU A 222 9.55 -13.30 -13.79
N PRO A 223 10.21 -14.47 -13.73
CA PRO A 223 11.17 -14.78 -12.66
C PRO A 223 12.32 -13.77 -12.66
N HIS A 224 12.36 -12.89 -11.66
CA HIS A 224 13.34 -11.81 -11.55
C HIS A 224 13.76 -11.59 -10.09
N PRO A 225 15.04 -11.28 -9.80
CA PRO A 225 15.52 -11.06 -8.43
C PRO A 225 14.77 -9.94 -7.71
N ASP A 226 14.44 -8.83 -8.38
CA ASP A 226 13.70 -7.73 -7.74
C ASP A 226 12.27 -8.10 -7.37
N VAL A 227 11.61 -8.95 -8.17
CA VAL A 227 10.27 -9.47 -7.83
C VAL A 227 10.37 -10.37 -6.60
N SER A 228 11.39 -11.23 -6.58
CA SER A 228 11.67 -12.13 -5.46
C SER A 228 11.99 -11.35 -4.18
N GLY A 229 12.81 -10.30 -4.30
CA GLY A 229 13.16 -9.39 -3.20
C GLY A 229 11.95 -8.64 -2.65
N LEU A 230 11.07 -8.12 -3.53
CA LEU A 230 9.83 -7.46 -3.09
C LEU A 230 8.87 -8.44 -2.41
N LEU A 231 8.66 -9.62 -3.00
CA LEU A 231 7.79 -10.63 -2.39
C LEU A 231 8.34 -11.10 -1.03
N ALA A 232 9.65 -11.32 -0.93
CA ALA A 232 10.32 -11.63 0.33
C ALA A 232 10.09 -10.55 1.39
N LEU A 233 10.29 -9.28 1.04
CA LEU A 233 10.04 -8.14 1.92
C LEU A 233 8.61 -8.15 2.45
N MET A 234 7.63 -8.27 1.55
CA MET A 234 6.21 -8.23 1.90
C MET A 234 5.80 -9.42 2.77
N LEU A 235 6.29 -10.64 2.49
CA LEU A 235 6.01 -11.83 3.31
C LEU A 235 6.61 -11.71 4.71
N LEU A 236 7.87 -11.28 4.80
CA LEU A 236 8.55 -11.09 6.09
C LEU A 236 7.86 -10.00 6.92
N GLN A 237 7.44 -8.93 6.27
CA GLN A 237 6.66 -7.86 6.89
C GLN A 237 5.28 -8.36 7.33
N ASP A 238 4.51 -9.02 6.47
CA ASP A 238 3.15 -9.49 6.78
C ASP A 238 3.14 -10.64 7.80
N SER A 239 4.24 -11.39 7.94
CA SER A 239 4.32 -12.52 8.88
C SER A 239 4.01 -12.14 10.33
N ARG A 240 4.36 -10.91 10.74
CA ARG A 240 4.13 -10.38 12.09
C ARG A 240 2.77 -9.68 12.26
N ARG A 241 1.86 -9.74 11.27
CA ARG A 241 0.57 -9.03 11.26
C ARG A 241 -0.21 -9.19 12.57
N ASN A 242 -0.32 -10.42 13.05
CA ASN A 242 -1.09 -10.77 14.24
C ASN A 242 -0.42 -10.32 15.55
N ALA A 243 0.86 -9.94 15.52
CA ALA A 243 1.60 -9.48 16.69
C ALA A 243 1.65 -7.95 16.81
N ARG A 244 1.11 -7.18 15.84
CA ARG A 244 1.20 -5.71 15.85
C ARG A 244 0.14 -5.02 16.68
N ARG A 245 -0.93 -5.73 17.00
CA ARG A 245 -2.07 -5.20 17.75
C ARG A 245 -2.17 -5.94 19.07
N GLY A 246 -2.24 -5.18 20.16
CA GLY A 246 -2.54 -5.69 21.48
C GLY A 246 -4.05 -5.81 21.69
N GLU A 247 -4.42 -6.11 22.92
CA GLU A 247 -5.82 -6.01 23.37
C GLU A 247 -6.37 -4.60 23.05
N GLU A 248 -7.64 -4.54 22.67
CA GLU A 248 -8.35 -3.30 22.29
C GLU A 248 -7.77 -2.54 21.08
N GLY A 249 -6.93 -3.19 20.25
CA GLY A 249 -6.39 -2.58 19.02
C GLY A 249 -5.20 -1.65 19.24
N SER A 250 -4.61 -1.67 20.44
CA SER A 250 -3.42 -0.89 20.80
C SER A 250 -2.19 -1.27 19.96
N LEU A 251 -1.32 -0.28 19.70
CA LEU A 251 -0.08 -0.49 18.94
C LEU A 251 0.97 -1.22 19.78
N VAL A 252 1.55 -2.30 19.23
CA VAL A 252 2.66 -3.06 19.85
C VAL A 252 3.97 -2.79 19.10
N LEU A 253 4.97 -2.24 19.80
CA LEU A 253 6.29 -1.95 19.24
C LEU A 253 6.99 -3.25 18.84
N LEU A 254 7.80 -3.22 17.78
CA LEU A 254 8.49 -4.41 17.25
C LEU A 254 9.29 -5.19 18.31
N VAL A 255 9.91 -4.49 19.27
CA VAL A 255 10.67 -5.09 20.38
C VAL A 255 9.77 -5.84 21.38
N ASP A 256 8.52 -5.40 21.50
CA ASP A 256 7.53 -5.94 22.44
C ASP A 256 6.59 -6.97 21.79
N GLN A 257 6.76 -7.26 20.49
CA GLN A 257 5.91 -8.21 19.76
C GLN A 257 6.20 -9.65 20.19
N ASP A 258 5.15 -10.40 20.51
CA ASP A 258 5.26 -11.84 20.70
C ASP A 258 5.58 -12.53 19.36
N ARG A 259 6.82 -13.00 19.23
CA ARG A 259 7.32 -13.69 18.02
C ARG A 259 6.78 -15.10 17.86
N SER A 260 6.10 -15.66 18.86
CA SER A 260 5.38 -16.93 18.71
C SER A 260 4.15 -16.79 17.82
N LEU A 261 3.58 -15.57 17.74
CA LEU A 261 2.43 -15.23 16.89
C LEU A 261 2.82 -14.95 15.42
N TRP A 262 4.11 -14.99 15.08
CA TRP A 262 4.57 -14.70 13.73
C TRP A 262 4.37 -15.91 12.81
N ASP A 263 3.84 -15.66 11.62
CA ASP A 263 3.56 -16.68 10.61
C ASP A 263 4.84 -17.31 10.08
N ARG A 264 5.12 -18.54 10.55
CA ARG A 264 6.33 -19.29 10.21
C ARG A 264 6.37 -19.72 8.75
N ALA A 265 5.22 -19.92 8.10
CA ALA A 265 5.18 -20.28 6.69
C ALA A 265 5.64 -19.10 5.83
N LYS A 266 5.11 -17.89 6.09
CA LYS A 266 5.55 -16.66 5.41
C LYS A 266 7.02 -16.33 5.67
N ILE A 267 7.50 -16.55 6.90
CA ILE A 267 8.92 -16.34 7.22
C ILE A 267 9.79 -17.30 6.40
N THR A 268 9.48 -18.59 6.40
CA THR A 268 10.27 -19.60 5.68
C THR A 268 10.35 -19.26 4.20
N GLU A 269 9.21 -19.00 3.58
CA GLU A 269 9.14 -18.64 2.17
C GLU A 269 9.87 -17.32 1.87
N GLY A 270 9.68 -16.28 2.69
CA GLY A 270 10.35 -15.00 2.50
C GLY A 270 11.88 -15.12 2.59
N LEU A 271 12.39 -15.98 3.48
CA LEU A 271 13.83 -16.25 3.59
C LEU A 271 14.37 -17.05 2.40
N GLU A 272 13.61 -17.98 1.85
CA GLU A 272 13.97 -18.73 0.64
C GLU A 272 14.08 -17.81 -0.58
N LEU A 273 13.06 -16.97 -0.81
CA LEU A 273 13.03 -15.99 -1.89
C LEU A 273 14.16 -14.96 -1.76
N LEU A 274 14.44 -14.49 -0.54
CA LEU A 274 15.57 -13.60 -0.27
C LEU A 274 16.90 -14.26 -0.62
N THR A 275 17.08 -15.53 -0.21
CA THR A 275 18.29 -16.29 -0.51
C THR A 275 18.48 -16.47 -2.01
N GLN A 276 17.40 -16.71 -2.76
CA GLN A 276 17.44 -16.78 -4.22
C GLN A 276 17.81 -15.45 -4.85
N ALA A 277 17.19 -14.34 -4.41
CA ALA A 277 17.46 -13.00 -4.91
C ALA A 277 18.91 -12.55 -4.67
N MET A 278 19.53 -12.98 -3.56
CA MET A 278 20.93 -12.65 -3.27
C MET A 278 21.95 -13.43 -4.10
N ARG A 279 21.56 -14.55 -4.73
CA ARG A 279 22.48 -15.40 -5.52
C ARG A 279 22.78 -14.85 -6.91
N THR A 280 21.98 -13.92 -7.42
CA THR A 280 22.08 -13.41 -8.80
C THR A 280 23.15 -12.34 -8.99
N GLY A 281 23.85 -11.92 -7.93
CA GLY A 281 24.94 -10.93 -7.98
C GLY A 281 24.47 -9.47 -8.03
N GLU A 282 23.31 -9.20 -8.65
CA GLU A 282 22.64 -7.89 -8.62
C GLU A 282 21.67 -7.82 -7.41
N ILE A 283 21.94 -6.91 -6.47
CA ILE A 283 21.13 -6.71 -5.27
C ILE A 283 20.32 -5.42 -5.41
N GLY A 284 19.03 -5.56 -5.72
CA GLY A 284 18.11 -4.44 -5.79
C GLY A 284 17.64 -3.91 -4.42
N THR A 285 17.04 -2.73 -4.42
CA THR A 285 16.52 -2.03 -3.23
C THR A 285 15.61 -2.90 -2.36
N TYR A 286 14.69 -3.65 -2.98
CA TYR A 286 13.76 -4.50 -2.25
C TYR A 286 14.46 -5.67 -1.56
N THR A 287 15.50 -6.23 -2.18
CA THR A 287 16.32 -7.30 -1.58
C THR A 287 17.06 -6.80 -0.34
N VAL A 288 17.60 -5.58 -0.37
CA VAL A 288 18.23 -4.98 0.82
C VAL A 288 17.21 -4.74 1.94
N GLN A 289 16.03 -4.20 1.61
CA GLN A 289 14.95 -4.02 2.59
C GLN A 289 14.46 -5.35 3.17
N ALA A 290 14.32 -6.39 2.33
CA ALA A 290 13.98 -7.74 2.77
C ALA A 290 15.04 -8.31 3.70
N ALA A 291 16.33 -8.05 3.44
CA ALA A 291 17.41 -8.46 4.32
C ALA A 291 17.32 -7.83 5.73
N ILE A 292 16.94 -6.55 5.82
CA ILE A 292 16.65 -5.88 7.09
C ILE A 292 15.50 -6.57 7.82
N ALA A 293 14.39 -6.83 7.14
CA ALA A 293 13.24 -7.52 7.72
C ALA A 293 13.60 -8.95 8.17
N ALA A 294 14.47 -9.63 7.41
CA ALA A 294 14.91 -10.98 7.69
C ALA A 294 15.73 -11.08 8.97
N GLU A 295 16.58 -10.10 9.32
CA GLU A 295 17.33 -10.12 10.58
C GLU A 295 16.41 -10.10 11.81
N HIS A 296 15.24 -9.48 11.70
CA HIS A 296 14.21 -9.61 12.73
C HIS A 296 13.55 -10.99 12.70
N ALA A 297 13.17 -11.49 11.52
CA ALA A 297 12.41 -12.74 11.36
C ALA A 297 13.19 -14.02 11.71
N LYS A 298 14.53 -14.00 11.63
CA LYS A 298 15.39 -15.17 11.87
C LYS A 298 15.50 -15.58 13.33
N VAL A 299 15.25 -14.67 14.26
CA VAL A 299 15.57 -14.86 15.68
C VAL A 299 14.33 -14.98 16.55
N SER A 300 14.43 -15.71 17.66
CA SER A 300 13.30 -16.07 18.52
C SER A 300 12.89 -14.95 19.48
N SER A 301 13.81 -14.05 19.81
CA SER A 301 13.55 -12.92 20.71
C SER A 301 14.11 -11.61 20.16
N ALA A 302 13.69 -10.49 20.75
CA ALA A 302 14.15 -9.18 20.29
C ALA A 302 15.64 -8.93 20.57
N GLU A 303 16.15 -9.47 21.67
CA GLU A 303 17.53 -9.34 22.16
C GLU A 303 18.55 -10.02 21.24
N GLU A 304 18.14 -11.06 20.53
CA GLU A 304 18.97 -11.81 19.58
C GLU A 304 19.12 -11.10 18.21
N THR A 305 18.42 -9.98 18.00
CA THR A 305 18.45 -9.25 16.73
C THR A 305 19.83 -8.65 16.46
N ASP A 306 20.44 -8.97 15.31
CA ASP A 306 21.72 -8.41 14.89
C ASP A 306 21.57 -6.97 14.35
N TRP A 307 21.58 -6.01 15.27
CA TRP A 307 21.47 -4.59 14.93
C TRP A 307 22.68 -4.05 14.15
N ARG A 308 23.87 -4.66 14.27
CA ARG A 308 25.05 -4.26 13.48
C ARG A 308 24.86 -4.63 12.02
N ARG A 309 24.34 -5.83 11.75
CA ARG A 309 23.99 -6.25 10.39
C ARG A 309 22.84 -5.42 9.82
N ILE A 310 21.84 -5.07 10.62
CA ILE A 310 20.77 -4.14 10.18
C ILE A 310 21.36 -2.77 9.81
N ALA A 311 22.26 -2.20 10.63
CA ALA A 311 22.93 -0.94 10.32
C ALA A 311 23.72 -1.03 9.00
N PHE A 312 24.43 -2.14 8.76
CA PHE A 312 25.13 -2.40 7.51
C PHE A 312 24.19 -2.42 6.29
N TYR A 313 23.03 -3.08 6.38
CA TYR A 313 22.06 -3.05 5.28
C TYR A 313 21.49 -1.64 5.04
N TYR A 314 21.31 -0.84 6.10
CA TYR A 314 20.95 0.58 5.93
C TYR A 314 22.08 1.40 5.29
N ASP A 315 23.35 1.10 5.56
CA ASP A 315 24.49 1.72 4.85
C ASP A 315 24.41 1.41 3.34
N LEU A 316 24.17 0.15 2.97
CA LEU A 316 23.99 -0.25 1.57
C LEU A 316 22.80 0.45 0.92
N LEU A 317 21.67 0.51 1.61
CA LEU A 317 20.46 1.15 1.11
C LEU A 317 20.68 2.66 0.90
N LEU A 318 21.37 3.32 1.83
CA LEU A 318 21.68 4.76 1.74
C LEU A 318 22.65 5.06 0.59
N ALA A 319 23.62 4.17 0.33
CA ALA A 319 24.55 4.31 -0.79
C ALA A 319 23.84 4.19 -2.16
N GLY A 320 22.87 3.28 -2.29
CA GLY A 320 22.12 3.09 -3.54
C GLY A 320 20.98 4.09 -3.72
N GLN A 321 20.32 4.49 -2.64
CA GLN A 321 19.16 5.38 -2.66
C GLN A 321 19.18 6.35 -1.45
N PRO A 322 19.90 7.49 -1.57
CA PRO A 322 19.91 8.50 -0.53
C PRO A 322 18.50 8.99 -0.18
N SER A 323 18.13 8.90 1.10
CA SER A 323 16.83 9.33 1.58
C SER A 323 16.90 9.72 3.05
N PRO A 324 16.31 10.86 3.47
CA PRO A 324 16.27 11.25 4.88
C PRO A 324 15.58 10.20 5.77
N ILE A 325 14.61 9.46 5.22
CA ILE A 325 13.92 8.37 5.91
C ILE A 325 14.86 7.18 6.12
N VAL A 326 15.65 6.83 5.12
CA VAL A 326 16.66 5.75 5.23
C VAL A 326 17.72 6.15 6.26
N GLU A 327 18.14 7.42 6.27
CA GLU A 327 19.10 7.94 7.24
C GLU A 327 18.57 7.92 8.67
N LEU A 328 17.30 8.28 8.88
CA LEU A 328 16.63 8.16 10.18
C LEU A 328 16.58 6.71 10.66
N ASN A 329 16.17 5.78 9.79
CA ASN A 329 16.09 4.36 10.14
C ASN A 329 17.47 3.77 10.46
N ARG A 330 18.50 4.22 9.73
CA ARG A 330 19.90 3.90 10.01
C ARG A 330 20.34 4.41 11.38
N ALA A 331 19.99 5.65 11.73
CA ALA A 331 20.29 6.21 13.04
C ALA A 331 19.68 5.37 14.18
N VAL A 332 18.46 4.86 13.99
CA VAL A 332 17.82 3.93 14.93
C VAL A 332 18.60 2.62 15.04
N ALA A 333 19.01 2.02 13.91
CA ALA A 333 19.80 0.78 13.93
C ALA A 333 21.14 0.96 14.66
N ILE A 334 21.82 2.09 14.45
CA ILE A 334 23.05 2.45 15.18
C ILE A 334 22.77 2.63 16.66
N ALA A 335 21.68 3.30 17.03
CA ALA A 335 21.30 3.49 18.42
C ALA A 335 21.11 2.15 19.15
N MET A 336 20.52 1.16 18.47
CA MET A 336 20.29 -0.16 19.02
C MET A 336 21.57 -1.00 19.10
N ALA A 337 22.52 -0.80 18.17
CA ALA A 337 23.81 -1.51 18.17
C ALA A 337 24.84 -0.92 19.15
N ASP A 338 24.90 0.41 19.24
CA ASP A 338 25.99 1.15 19.87
C ASP A 338 25.54 2.08 21.02
N GLY A 339 24.24 2.18 21.25
CA GLY A 339 23.65 2.92 22.36
C GLY A 339 22.86 4.18 21.95
N PRO A 340 21.87 4.59 22.76
CA PRO A 340 20.91 5.64 22.42
C PRO A 340 21.54 7.02 22.21
N ALA A 341 22.68 7.32 22.83
CA ALA A 341 23.39 8.59 22.64
C ALA A 341 23.83 8.81 21.18
N LYS A 342 24.45 7.80 20.55
CA LYS A 342 24.88 7.91 19.15
C LYS A 342 23.70 8.08 18.20
N GLY A 343 22.61 7.38 18.47
CA GLY A 343 21.37 7.52 17.70
C GLY A 343 20.78 8.92 17.80
N LEU A 344 20.75 9.47 19.01
CA LEU A 344 20.24 10.81 19.26
C LEU A 344 21.06 11.88 18.51
N ASP A 345 22.39 11.82 18.55
CA ASP A 345 23.26 12.77 17.83
C ASP A 345 22.96 12.78 16.32
N LEU A 346 22.77 11.59 15.73
CA LEU A 346 22.41 11.44 14.32
C LEU A 346 21.01 12.01 14.03
N ILE A 347 20.01 11.73 14.87
CA ILE A 347 18.66 12.24 14.70
C ILE A 347 18.63 13.77 14.84
N ASP A 348 19.36 14.34 15.78
CA ASP A 348 19.45 15.80 15.96
C ASP A 348 20.09 16.47 14.74
N ALA A 349 21.13 15.85 14.15
CA ALA A 349 21.72 16.32 12.89
C ALA A 349 20.74 16.25 11.70
N ILE A 350 19.92 15.20 11.62
CA ILE A 350 18.86 15.07 10.60
C ILE A 350 17.80 16.17 10.77
N LEU A 351 17.29 16.36 11.99
CA LEU A 351 16.28 17.40 12.28
C LEU A 351 16.83 18.82 12.06
N GLY A 352 18.14 19.03 12.30
CA GLY A 352 18.84 20.29 12.04
C GLY A 352 18.83 20.72 10.56
N ARG A 353 18.81 19.76 9.61
CA ARG A 353 18.69 20.04 8.17
C ARG A 353 17.28 20.40 7.71
N ARG A 354 16.28 20.31 8.60
CA ARG A 354 14.88 20.68 8.37
C ARG A 354 14.07 19.81 7.39
N GLU A 355 14.67 18.76 6.82
CA GLU A 355 13.99 17.85 5.87
C GLU A 355 12.89 17.01 6.53
N LEU A 356 13.07 16.63 7.80
CA LEU A 356 12.13 15.79 8.57
C LEU A 356 11.40 16.55 9.69
N GLN A 357 11.35 17.89 9.65
CA GLN A 357 10.73 18.68 10.73
C GLN A 357 9.24 18.37 10.94
N ALA A 358 8.50 18.12 9.86
CA ALA A 358 7.08 17.77 9.92
C ALA A 358 6.85 16.25 10.06
N TYR A 359 7.90 15.44 10.20
CA TYR A 359 7.80 13.99 10.26
C TYR A 359 7.77 13.50 11.70
N HIS A 360 6.58 13.11 12.18
CA HIS A 360 6.36 12.78 13.59
C HIS A 360 7.25 11.62 14.10
N LEU A 361 7.59 10.63 13.25
CA LEU A 361 8.43 9.50 13.66
C LEU A 361 9.88 9.89 13.97
N ALA A 362 10.40 10.95 13.35
CA ALA A 362 11.72 11.49 13.70
C ALA A 362 11.71 12.02 15.14
N HIS A 363 10.67 12.77 15.51
CA HIS A 363 10.48 13.29 16.86
C HIS A 363 10.19 12.19 17.88
N SER A 364 9.42 11.17 17.51
CA SER A 364 9.12 10.02 18.36
C SER A 364 10.38 9.19 18.67
N ALA A 365 11.23 8.94 17.66
CA ALA A 365 12.52 8.27 17.85
C ALA A 365 13.48 9.10 18.71
N ARG A 366 13.56 10.42 18.48
CA ARG A 366 14.30 11.36 19.32
C ARG A 366 13.87 11.27 20.79
N ALA A 367 12.54 11.34 21.02
CA ALA A 367 11.95 11.28 22.34
C ALA A 367 12.26 9.96 23.06
N ASP A 368 12.20 8.83 22.35
CA ASP A 368 12.53 7.52 22.92
C ASP A 368 13.99 7.42 23.35
N PHE A 369 14.94 7.95 22.57
CA PHE A 369 16.34 7.97 22.96
C PHE A 369 16.62 8.91 24.13
N LEU A 370 16.02 10.09 24.15
CA LEU A 370 16.09 11.00 25.31
C LEU A 370 15.56 10.33 26.58
N ARG A 371 14.43 9.62 26.48
CA ARG A 371 13.85 8.84 27.58
C ARG A 371 14.80 7.76 28.08
N ARG A 372 15.42 6.98 27.18
CA ARG A 372 16.40 5.93 27.54
C ARG A 372 17.67 6.50 28.18
N LEU A 373 18.01 7.75 27.88
CA LEU A 373 19.13 8.49 28.49
C LEU A 373 18.74 9.21 29.80
N GLY A 374 17.48 9.12 30.24
CA GLY A 374 17.01 9.80 31.45
C GLY A 374 16.75 11.31 31.28
N ARG A 375 16.84 11.85 30.05
CA ARG A 375 16.59 13.26 29.73
C ARG A 375 15.08 13.53 29.61
N ARG A 376 14.41 13.46 30.76
CA ARG A 376 12.94 13.39 30.86
C ARG A 376 12.21 14.58 30.23
N GLU A 377 12.55 15.81 30.62
CA GLU A 377 11.84 17.01 30.14
C GLU A 377 11.95 17.15 28.61
N GLU A 378 13.14 16.90 28.07
CA GLU A 378 13.39 16.92 26.64
C GLU A 378 12.65 15.80 25.91
N ALA A 379 12.55 14.61 26.52
CA ALA A 379 11.77 13.49 25.98
C ALA A 379 10.27 13.84 25.90
N ILE A 380 9.71 14.46 26.95
CA ILE A 380 8.32 14.92 26.96
C ILE A 380 8.07 15.92 25.83
N SER A 381 8.92 16.96 25.72
CA SER A 381 8.78 17.98 24.67
C SER A 381 8.87 17.38 23.25
N ALA A 382 9.76 16.42 23.04
CA ALA A 382 9.88 15.72 21.77
C ALA A 382 8.65 14.84 21.47
N TYR A 383 8.09 14.14 22.48
CA TYR A 383 6.84 13.39 22.31
C TYR A 383 5.63 14.29 22.04
N GLU A 384 5.53 15.46 22.67
CA GLU A 384 4.49 16.45 22.40
C GLU A 384 4.58 16.97 20.95
N THR A 385 5.80 17.23 20.48
CA THR A 385 6.03 17.60 19.08
C THR A 385 5.58 16.49 18.14
N ALA A 386 5.97 15.23 18.42
CA ALA A 386 5.51 14.08 17.64
C ALA A 386 3.99 13.96 17.65
N LEU A 387 3.34 14.15 18.81
CA LEU A 387 1.89 14.07 18.97
C LEU A 387 1.17 15.14 18.14
N SER A 388 1.70 16.37 18.09
CA SER A 388 1.12 17.46 17.30
C SER A 388 1.14 17.22 15.78
N LEU A 389 2.07 16.37 15.31
CA LEU A 389 2.25 16.02 13.90
C LEU A 389 1.61 14.67 13.54
N CYS A 390 1.24 13.87 14.54
CA CYS A 390 0.68 12.54 14.38
C CYS A 390 -0.82 12.61 14.06
N ARG A 391 -1.31 11.76 13.15
CA ARG A 391 -2.73 11.75 12.74
C ARG A 391 -3.49 10.49 13.13
N GLN A 392 -2.79 9.38 13.30
CA GLN A 392 -3.40 8.09 13.58
C GLN A 392 -3.72 8.01 15.07
N GLU A 393 -4.98 7.78 15.43
CA GLU A 393 -5.39 7.71 16.84
C GLU A 393 -4.61 6.65 17.64
N PRO A 394 -4.31 5.44 17.13
CA PRO A 394 -3.51 4.47 17.86
C PRO A 394 -2.08 4.95 18.16
N GLU A 395 -1.46 5.68 17.23
CA GLU A 395 -0.15 6.29 17.42
C GLU A 395 -0.23 7.47 18.40
N GLN A 396 -1.27 8.31 18.30
CA GLN A 396 -1.51 9.39 19.25
C GLN A 396 -1.74 8.86 20.67
N ALA A 397 -2.52 7.80 20.83
CA ALA A 397 -2.74 7.14 22.11
C ALA A 397 -1.43 6.60 22.71
N PHE A 398 -0.58 5.97 21.89
CA PHE A 398 0.76 5.55 22.29
C PHE A 398 1.61 6.73 22.77
N LEU A 399 1.64 7.84 22.03
CA LEU A 399 2.41 9.04 22.38
C LEU A 399 1.91 9.69 23.67
N ARG A 400 0.59 9.84 23.84
CA ARG A 400 -0.05 10.34 25.07
C ARG A 400 0.32 9.47 26.28
N LYS A 401 0.27 8.14 26.13
CA LYS A 401 0.68 7.20 27.17
C LYS A 401 2.14 7.40 27.58
N ARG A 402 3.06 7.51 26.61
CA ARG A 402 4.49 7.76 26.88
C ARG A 402 4.73 9.06 27.64
N ILE A 403 4.01 10.13 27.28
CA ILE A 403 4.07 11.42 28.00
C ILE A 403 3.58 11.25 29.45
N SER A 404 2.44 10.59 29.64
CA SER A 404 1.87 10.35 30.97
C SER A 404 2.79 9.49 31.85
N ASP A 405 3.35 8.41 31.31
CA ASP A 405 4.28 7.52 32.01
C ASP A 405 5.53 8.28 32.47
N LEU A 406 6.05 9.15 31.60
CA LEU A 406 7.16 10.02 31.93
C LEU A 406 6.75 11.01 33.00
N ALA A 407 5.61 11.70 32.88
CA ALA A 407 5.16 12.70 33.85
C ALA A 407 4.85 12.13 35.26
N ALA A 408 4.42 10.87 35.35
CA ALA A 408 4.05 10.21 36.61
C ALA A 408 5.24 9.60 37.38
N ALA A 409 6.40 9.37 36.74
CA ALA A 409 7.55 8.80 37.44
C ALA A 409 8.11 9.81 38.47
N PRO A 410 8.43 9.43 39.72
CA PRO A 410 9.13 10.33 40.63
C PRO A 410 10.58 10.58 40.16
N GLU A 411 11.10 11.78 40.37
CA GLU A 411 12.54 12.05 40.22
C GLU A 411 13.30 11.12 41.16
N ARG A 412 14.08 10.19 40.62
CA ARG A 412 15.04 9.44 41.44
C ARG A 412 16.15 10.43 41.83
N GLN A 413 16.13 10.84 43.10
CA GLN A 413 17.19 11.63 43.75
C GLN A 413 18.54 10.92 43.70
#